data_AF-A0AAX1G4L8-F1
#
_entry.id   AF-A0AAX1G4L8-F1
#
_cell.length_a   1.000
_cell.length_b   1.000
_cell.length_c   1.000
_cell.angle_alpha   90.00
_cell.angle_beta   90.00
_cell.angle_gamma   90.00
#
_symmetry.space_group_name_H-M   'P 1'
#
loop_
_entity.id
_entity.type
_entity.pdbx_description
1 polymer ?
#
loop_
_entity_poly.entity_id
_entity_poly.type
_entity_poly.pdbx_seq_one_letter_code
_entity_poly.pdbx_strand_id
1 'polypeptide(L)'
;MDYQNVFQLTDQERNELFSALDKIAYDPAGGDAYIHAIRSAMITHLPHRLSAALGQQKASIKPRPYLILKNVPVDKEVFFSPCPNQYTPSAKSGNISENLLVGISSLIGEPYSMYFEGKELINNLIPKREAKKEYTGLGFDVELDFHIENAALKHLEQFNVSPMGLLLAGVRRDPHSPMTRISDSRLAIAQLSREDVETLASPLYSIKLPYRWRQSTQAGREETALVPLISQNHVLPDVSAVFYPGMIAASTPRAEAALERFYGLVKENAIGIDICPGDLVYIDNRFALHSRDKFTPSFDERDTPLRWVQRVFISASLWNHRNLNQVEERIFSI
;
A
#
# COMPACT_ATOMS: atom_id res chain seq x y z
N MET A 1 4.12 3.24 -22.49
CA MET A 1 4.62 1.85 -22.45
C MET A 1 3.46 0.98 -22.04
N ASP A 2 3.07 0.03 -22.89
CA ASP A 2 1.95 -0.86 -22.63
C ASP A 2 2.46 -2.05 -21.80
N TYR A 3 2.36 -1.94 -20.48
CA TYR A 3 2.78 -3.02 -19.60
C TYR A 3 1.63 -4.00 -19.43
N GLN A 4 1.86 -5.28 -19.71
CA GLN A 4 0.97 -6.32 -19.18
C GLN A 4 1.12 -6.32 -17.65
N ASN A 5 0.16 -5.66 -16.98
CA ASN A 5 0.12 -5.53 -15.53
C ASN A 5 -0.75 -6.61 -14.87
N VAL A 6 -1.51 -7.38 -15.64
CA VAL A 6 -2.44 -8.40 -15.15
C VAL A 6 -1.89 -9.80 -15.37
N PHE A 7 -1.83 -10.58 -14.30
CA PHE A 7 -1.34 -11.96 -14.28
C PHE A 7 -2.41 -12.87 -13.68
N GLN A 8 -3.06 -13.63 -14.55
CA GLN A 8 -4.11 -14.58 -14.18
C GLN A 8 -3.50 -15.91 -13.73
N LEU A 9 -3.89 -16.44 -12.56
CA LEU A 9 -3.63 -17.83 -12.18
C LEU A 9 -4.67 -18.77 -12.81
N THR A 10 -4.20 -19.91 -13.32
CA THR A 10 -5.07 -21.04 -13.64
C THR A 10 -5.60 -21.67 -12.36
N ASP A 11 -6.70 -22.42 -12.45
CA ASP A 11 -7.27 -23.09 -11.27
C ASP A 11 -6.31 -24.11 -10.67
N GLN A 12 -5.52 -24.80 -11.51
CA GLN A 12 -4.50 -25.73 -11.03
C GLN A 12 -3.43 -24.99 -10.21
N GLU A 13 -2.83 -23.93 -10.77
CA GLU A 13 -1.82 -23.13 -10.06
C GLU A 13 -2.37 -22.54 -8.76
N ARG A 14 -3.63 -22.06 -8.76
CA ARG A 14 -4.31 -21.56 -7.57
C ARG A 14 -4.45 -22.64 -6.50
N ASN A 15 -4.89 -23.84 -6.87
CA ASN A 15 -5.14 -24.94 -5.94
C ASN A 15 -3.83 -25.53 -5.38
N GLU A 16 -2.77 -25.59 -6.18
CA GLU A 16 -1.43 -25.98 -5.74
C GLU A 16 -0.87 -24.98 -4.73
N LEU A 17 -0.97 -23.68 -5.03
CA LEU A 17 -0.54 -22.62 -4.13
C LEU A 17 -1.36 -22.58 -2.84
N PHE A 18 -2.69 -22.75 -2.92
CA PHE A 18 -3.55 -22.91 -1.75
C PHE A 18 -3.02 -24.04 -0.85
N SER A 19 -2.81 -25.23 -1.42
CA SER A 19 -2.42 -26.42 -0.67
C SER A 19 -1.04 -26.29 -0.01
N ALA A 20 -0.16 -25.47 -0.58
CA ALA A 20 1.14 -25.15 0.00
C ALA A 20 1.02 -24.16 1.18
N LEU A 21 0.24 -23.08 0.99
CA LEU A 21 0.10 -22.02 1.98
C LEU A 21 -0.80 -22.41 3.16
N ASP A 22 -1.79 -23.30 2.96
CA ASP A 22 -2.71 -23.78 4.01
C ASP A 22 -1.99 -24.58 5.12
N LYS A 23 -0.79 -25.09 4.82
CA LYS A 23 0.04 -25.85 5.78
C LYS A 23 0.84 -24.97 6.73
N ILE A 24 0.88 -23.66 6.49
CA ILE A 24 1.71 -22.72 7.23
C ILE A 24 0.80 -21.91 8.15
N ALA A 25 1.03 -21.99 9.46
CA ALA A 25 0.33 -21.13 10.40
C ALA A 25 0.78 -19.68 10.21
N TYR A 26 -0.17 -18.75 10.08
CA TYR A 26 0.13 -17.32 10.01
C TYR A 26 0.64 -16.84 11.37
N ASP A 27 1.77 -16.12 11.33
CA ASP A 27 2.31 -15.41 12.47
C ASP A 27 2.06 -13.89 12.32
N PRO A 28 1.17 -13.29 13.15
CA PRO A 28 0.87 -11.86 13.10
C PRO A 28 2.07 -10.94 13.38
N ALA A 29 3.09 -11.42 14.09
CA ALA A 29 4.30 -10.64 14.38
C ALA A 29 5.28 -10.63 13.18
N GLY A 30 5.16 -11.61 12.27
CA GLY A 30 6.01 -11.74 11.10
C GLY A 30 7.36 -12.38 11.38
N GLY A 31 7.42 -13.38 12.26
CA GLY A 31 8.69 -13.89 12.74
C GLY A 31 9.54 -14.62 11.69
N ASP A 32 10.85 -14.67 11.92
CA ASP A 32 11.82 -15.12 10.91
C ASP A 32 11.57 -16.55 10.42
N ALA A 33 11.18 -17.46 11.33
CA ALA A 33 10.84 -18.85 10.96
C ALA A 33 9.62 -18.92 10.04
N TYR A 34 8.60 -18.10 10.31
CA TYR A 34 7.39 -18.00 9.50
C TYR A 34 7.70 -17.41 8.11
N ILE A 35 8.46 -16.31 8.04
CA ILE A 35 8.87 -15.71 6.77
C ILE A 35 9.69 -16.69 5.93
N HIS A 36 10.62 -17.43 6.56
CA HIS A 36 11.41 -18.43 5.87
C HIS A 36 10.55 -19.57 5.30
N ALA A 37 9.61 -20.10 6.08
CA ALA A 37 8.69 -21.14 5.64
C ALA A 37 7.83 -20.69 4.45
N ILE A 38 7.24 -19.49 4.55
CA ILE A 38 6.44 -18.89 3.47
C ILE A 38 7.28 -18.67 2.21
N ARG A 39 8.47 -18.06 2.33
CA ARG A 39 9.34 -17.81 1.18
C ARG A 39 9.73 -19.11 0.47
N SER A 40 10.02 -20.17 1.23
CA SER A 40 10.34 -21.49 0.70
C SER A 40 9.17 -22.11 -0.07
N ALA A 41 7.96 -22.01 0.47
CA ALA A 41 6.75 -22.45 -0.22
C ALA A 41 6.50 -21.65 -1.51
N MET A 42 6.65 -20.33 -1.47
CA MET A 42 6.46 -19.47 -2.65
C MET A 42 7.47 -19.75 -3.75
N ILE A 43 8.75 -19.94 -3.42
CA ILE A 43 9.78 -20.28 -4.43
C ILE A 43 9.47 -21.61 -5.12
N THR A 44 8.91 -22.56 -4.38
CA THR A 44 8.61 -23.91 -4.87
C THR A 44 7.32 -23.96 -5.71
N HIS A 45 6.29 -23.24 -5.29
CA HIS A 45 4.93 -23.41 -5.82
C HIS A 45 4.40 -22.23 -6.64
N LEU A 46 5.05 -21.06 -6.60
CA LEU A 46 4.62 -19.94 -7.43
C LEU A 46 4.96 -20.21 -8.91
N PRO A 47 4.00 -20.04 -9.84
CA PRO A 47 4.27 -20.25 -11.25
C PRO A 47 5.44 -19.41 -11.76
N HIS A 48 6.31 -20.01 -12.58
CA HIS A 48 7.54 -19.37 -13.08
C HIS A 48 7.28 -17.98 -13.69
N ARG A 49 6.20 -17.82 -14.46
CA ARG A 49 5.81 -16.53 -15.07
C ARG A 49 5.55 -15.42 -14.03
N LEU A 50 4.95 -15.76 -12.89
CA LEU A 50 4.67 -14.82 -11.81
C LEU A 50 5.96 -14.52 -11.05
N SER A 51 6.74 -15.55 -10.72
CA SER A 51 8.06 -15.38 -10.11
C SER A 51 8.98 -14.47 -10.94
N ALA A 52 9.02 -14.68 -12.26
CA ALA A 52 9.76 -13.83 -13.19
C ALA A 52 9.24 -12.38 -13.22
N ALA A 53 7.92 -12.18 -13.19
CA ALA A 53 7.33 -10.83 -13.14
C ALA A 53 7.67 -10.09 -11.84
N LEU A 54 7.64 -10.77 -10.69
CA LEU A 54 8.04 -10.22 -9.39
C LEU A 54 9.55 -9.93 -9.35
N GLY A 55 10.37 -10.83 -9.90
CA GLY A 55 11.81 -10.63 -10.05
C GLY A 55 12.15 -9.43 -10.93
N GLN A 56 11.41 -9.24 -12.04
CA GLN A 56 11.51 -8.02 -12.87
C GLN A 56 11.10 -6.78 -12.08
N GLN A 57 10.03 -6.82 -11.30
CA GLN A 57 9.62 -5.66 -10.51
C GLN A 57 10.71 -5.22 -9.52
N LYS A 58 11.38 -6.20 -8.90
CA LYS A 58 12.48 -5.96 -7.96
C LYS A 58 13.75 -5.41 -8.62
N ALA A 59 14.12 -5.94 -9.79
CA ALA A 59 15.43 -5.69 -10.40
C ALA A 59 15.42 -4.70 -11.59
N SER A 60 14.25 -4.38 -12.15
CA SER A 60 14.14 -3.57 -13.36
C SER A 60 14.43 -2.10 -13.08
N ILE A 61 15.16 -1.46 -14.01
CA ILE A 61 15.28 0.00 -14.10
C ILE A 61 14.04 0.67 -14.73
N LYS A 62 13.04 -0.12 -15.10
CA LYS A 62 11.72 0.32 -15.57
C LYS A 62 10.65 -0.50 -14.84
N PRO A 63 10.49 -0.31 -13.52
CA PRO A 63 9.46 -1.00 -12.76
C PRO A 63 8.06 -0.60 -13.26
N ARG A 64 7.11 -1.53 -13.10
CA ARG A 64 5.69 -1.27 -13.39
C ARG A 64 5.11 -0.46 -12.22
N PRO A 65 4.15 0.44 -12.47
CA PRO A 65 3.50 1.21 -11.39
C PRO A 65 2.66 0.31 -10.48
N TYR A 66 2.14 -0.79 -11.02
CA TYR A 66 1.35 -1.77 -10.29
C TYR A 66 1.39 -3.15 -10.97
N LEU A 67 1.00 -4.19 -10.24
CA LEU A 67 0.72 -5.53 -10.75
C LEU A 67 -0.62 -5.99 -10.18
N ILE A 68 -1.39 -6.73 -10.97
CA ILE A 68 -2.64 -7.35 -10.54
C ILE A 68 -2.51 -8.86 -10.76
N LEU A 69 -2.56 -9.62 -9.68
CA LEU A 69 -2.68 -11.07 -9.71
C LEU A 69 -4.15 -11.41 -9.57
N LYS A 70 -4.67 -12.19 -10.51
CA LYS A 70 -6.08 -12.60 -10.58
C LYS A 70 -6.22 -14.10 -10.30
N ASN A 71 -7.35 -14.49 -9.72
CA ASN A 71 -7.64 -15.87 -9.30
C ASN A 71 -6.60 -16.43 -8.33
N VAL A 72 -6.11 -15.58 -7.42
CA VAL A 72 -5.23 -16.03 -6.33
C VAL A 72 -6.02 -16.87 -5.32
N PRO A 73 -5.37 -17.78 -4.57
CA PRO A 73 -6.07 -18.55 -3.56
C PRO A 73 -6.65 -17.63 -2.47
N VAL A 74 -7.85 -17.96 -2.01
CA VAL A 74 -8.56 -17.29 -0.91
C VAL A 74 -8.97 -18.32 0.12
N ASP A 75 -9.29 -17.87 1.33
CA ASP A 75 -9.87 -18.72 2.36
C ASP A 75 -11.19 -19.33 1.87
N LYS A 76 -11.47 -20.57 2.30
CA LYS A 76 -12.66 -21.32 1.86
C LYS A 76 -13.95 -20.63 2.26
N GLU A 77 -13.99 -20.07 3.47
CA GLU A 77 -15.14 -19.35 4.00
C GLU A 77 -14.71 -18.11 4.77
N VAL A 78 -15.47 -17.02 4.59
CA VAL A 78 -15.38 -15.78 5.38
C VAL A 78 -16.66 -15.65 6.17
N PHE A 79 -16.57 -15.78 7.49
CA PHE A 79 -17.74 -15.79 8.37
C PHE A 79 -18.22 -14.37 8.67
N PHE A 80 -17.32 -13.43 8.94
CA PHE A 80 -17.60 -12.02 9.21
C PHE A 80 -16.33 -11.19 9.05
N SER A 81 -16.45 -9.86 8.98
CA SER A 81 -15.30 -8.95 8.96
C SER A 81 -14.88 -8.62 10.40
N PRO A 82 -13.61 -8.79 10.80
CA PRO A 82 -13.17 -8.54 12.17
C PRO A 82 -13.06 -7.05 12.49
N CYS A 83 -12.78 -6.71 13.74
CA CYS A 83 -12.29 -5.38 14.06
C CYS A 83 -10.84 -5.22 13.53
N PRO A 84 -10.53 -4.20 12.70
CA PRO A 84 -9.23 -4.00 12.07
C PRO A 84 -7.95 -4.19 12.90
N ASN A 85 -8.00 -3.85 14.19
CA ASN A 85 -6.84 -3.81 15.08
C ASN A 85 -6.88 -4.92 16.15
N GLN A 86 -7.56 -6.02 15.84
CA GLN A 86 -7.71 -7.17 16.71
C GLN A 86 -7.54 -8.45 15.90
N TYR A 87 -6.52 -9.23 16.26
CA TYR A 87 -6.32 -10.54 15.67
C TYR A 87 -7.50 -11.45 15.99
N THR A 88 -8.21 -11.87 14.93
CA THR A 88 -9.47 -12.61 15.05
C THR A 88 -9.47 -13.78 14.06
N PRO A 89 -8.80 -14.91 14.38
CA PRO A 89 -8.74 -16.09 13.52
C PRO A 89 -10.12 -16.66 13.16
N SER A 90 -11.10 -16.50 14.07
CA SER A 90 -12.47 -17.00 13.88
C SER A 90 -13.28 -16.25 12.81
N ALA A 91 -12.74 -15.17 12.23
CA ALA A 91 -13.43 -14.40 11.20
C ALA A 91 -13.51 -15.14 9.85
N LYS A 92 -12.62 -16.11 9.61
CA LYS A 92 -12.52 -16.87 8.36
C LYS A 92 -11.92 -18.26 8.58
N SER A 93 -12.02 -19.14 7.60
CA SER A 93 -11.67 -20.57 7.74
C SER A 93 -10.17 -20.86 7.89
N GLY A 94 -9.30 -19.86 7.68
CA GLY A 94 -7.85 -20.02 7.68
C GLY A 94 -7.11 -18.69 7.51
N ASN A 95 -5.85 -18.75 7.05
CA ASN A 95 -5.01 -17.58 6.83
C ASN A 95 -4.39 -17.50 5.43
N ILE A 96 -5.13 -17.93 4.42
CA ILE A 96 -4.62 -18.00 3.04
C ILE A 96 -4.28 -16.61 2.50
N SER A 97 -5.16 -15.63 2.72
CA SER A 97 -4.93 -14.26 2.27
C SER A 97 -3.70 -13.61 2.93
N GLU A 98 -3.47 -13.83 4.23
CA GLU A 98 -2.29 -13.33 4.94
C GLU A 98 -1.01 -14.01 4.43
N ASN A 99 -0.99 -15.34 4.36
CA ASN A 99 0.16 -16.11 3.89
C ASN A 99 0.53 -15.75 2.45
N LEU A 100 -0.47 -15.51 1.59
CA LEU A 100 -0.26 -15.05 0.22
C LEU A 100 0.35 -13.64 0.17
N LEU A 101 -0.18 -12.70 0.96
CA LEU A 101 0.34 -11.33 1.04
C LEU A 101 1.80 -11.34 1.52
N VAL A 102 2.12 -12.09 2.57
CA VAL A 102 3.49 -12.26 3.08
C VAL A 102 4.37 -12.94 2.03
N GLY A 103 3.85 -13.94 1.34
CA GLY A 103 4.57 -14.67 0.31
C GLY A 103 5.01 -13.79 -0.87
N ILE A 104 4.06 -13.06 -1.46
CA ILE A 104 4.35 -12.19 -2.61
C ILE A 104 5.25 -11.02 -2.18
N SER A 105 5.00 -10.41 -1.03
CA SER A 105 5.84 -9.31 -0.52
C SER A 105 7.27 -9.74 -0.26
N SER A 106 7.47 -10.95 0.30
CA SER A 106 8.80 -11.51 0.60
C SER A 106 9.64 -11.87 -0.62
N LEU A 107 9.02 -11.97 -1.81
CA LEU A 107 9.72 -12.15 -3.10
C LEU A 107 10.14 -10.82 -3.72
N ILE A 108 9.38 -9.74 -3.49
CA ILE A 108 9.71 -8.39 -3.97
C ILE A 108 10.73 -7.70 -3.05
N GLY A 109 10.53 -7.79 -1.74
CA GLY A 109 11.34 -7.13 -0.72
C GLY A 109 11.14 -7.77 0.64
N GLU A 110 11.03 -6.94 1.67
CA GLU A 110 10.79 -7.38 3.05
C GLU A 110 9.44 -6.83 3.55
N PRO A 111 8.48 -7.69 3.94
CA PRO A 111 7.23 -7.23 4.52
C PRO A 111 7.47 -6.63 5.90
N TYR A 112 6.69 -5.60 6.23
CA TYR A 112 6.65 -4.98 7.54
C TYR A 112 5.32 -4.26 7.78
N SER A 113 5.12 -3.77 9.01
CA SER A 113 3.99 -2.94 9.40
C SER A 113 4.45 -1.80 10.30
N MET A 114 3.66 -0.72 10.34
CA MET A 114 3.83 0.38 11.28
C MET A 114 2.72 0.31 12.32
N TYR A 115 3.06 0.33 13.60
CA TYR A 115 2.12 0.09 14.71
C TYR A 115 0.90 1.03 14.72
N PHE A 116 1.06 2.26 14.23
CA PHE A 116 -0.02 3.24 14.13
C PHE A 116 -0.97 2.99 12.94
N GLU A 117 -0.56 2.17 11.97
CA GLU A 117 -1.35 1.72 10.81
C GLU A 117 -2.11 0.43 11.12
N GLY A 118 -1.47 -0.48 11.85
CA GLY A 118 -2.07 -1.74 12.28
C GLY A 118 -1.21 -2.48 13.30
N LYS A 119 -1.85 -3.35 14.09
CA LYS A 119 -1.19 -4.09 15.18
C LYS A 119 -0.64 -5.46 14.77
N GLU A 120 -0.74 -5.79 13.50
CA GLU A 120 -0.29 -7.05 12.91
C GLU A 120 0.55 -6.72 11.66
N LEU A 121 1.31 -7.70 11.17
CA LEU A 121 2.04 -7.59 9.91
C LEU A 121 1.08 -7.32 8.75
N ILE A 122 -0.05 -8.03 8.70
CA ILE A 122 -1.13 -7.79 7.73
C ILE A 122 -2.18 -6.88 8.36
N ASN A 123 -2.44 -5.72 7.75
CA ASN A 123 -3.43 -4.77 8.23
C ASN A 123 -4.79 -5.03 7.57
N ASN A 124 -5.86 -4.94 8.36
CA ASN A 124 -7.22 -5.11 7.88
C ASN A 124 -7.86 -3.73 7.58
N LEU A 125 -8.17 -3.47 6.32
CA LEU A 125 -8.83 -2.25 5.84
C LEU A 125 -10.35 -2.47 5.76
N ILE A 126 -11.01 -2.36 6.91
CA ILE A 126 -12.45 -2.59 7.08
C ILE A 126 -13.11 -1.27 7.53
N PRO A 127 -14.22 -0.83 6.90
CA PRO A 127 -14.86 0.43 7.23
C PRO A 127 -15.30 0.51 8.69
N LYS A 128 -15.02 1.63 9.36
CA LYS A 128 -15.46 1.90 10.74
C LYS A 128 -16.36 3.12 10.82
N ARG A 129 -17.48 2.99 11.53
CA ARG A 129 -18.47 4.08 11.69
C ARG A 129 -17.84 5.31 12.36
N GLU A 130 -16.94 5.08 13.32
CA GLU A 130 -16.24 6.12 14.07
C GLU A 130 -15.25 6.89 13.18
N ALA A 131 -14.61 6.19 12.23
CA ALA A 131 -13.62 6.74 11.32
C ALA A 131 -14.21 7.28 10.01
N LYS A 132 -15.54 7.36 9.87
CA LYS A 132 -16.23 7.59 8.58
C LYS A 132 -15.70 8.78 7.77
N LYS A 133 -15.28 9.87 8.44
CA LYS A 133 -14.78 11.13 7.85
C LYS A 133 -13.26 11.26 7.88
N GLU A 134 -12.54 10.24 8.37
CA GLU A 134 -11.09 10.25 8.43
C GLU A 134 -10.47 9.90 7.08
N TYR A 135 -9.38 10.56 6.71
CA TYR A 135 -8.54 10.21 5.56
C TYR A 135 -7.61 9.03 5.91
N THR A 136 -8.21 7.89 6.23
CA THR A 136 -7.51 6.63 6.53
C THR A 136 -8.11 5.49 5.73
N GLY A 137 -7.43 4.34 5.69
CA GLY A 137 -7.96 3.12 5.08
C GLY A 137 -9.27 2.59 5.72
N LEU A 138 -9.69 3.14 6.87
CA LEU A 138 -10.90 2.76 7.60
C LEU A 138 -12.08 3.73 7.37
N GLY A 139 -11.82 4.95 6.88
CA GLY A 139 -12.86 5.92 6.54
C GLY A 139 -13.60 5.56 5.25
N PHE A 140 -14.75 6.18 4.97
CA PHE A 140 -15.57 5.86 3.79
C PHE A 140 -16.42 7.00 3.23
N ASP A 141 -16.81 7.97 4.06
CA ASP A 141 -17.66 9.12 3.68
C ASP A 141 -16.87 10.26 3.00
N VAL A 142 -15.55 10.09 2.91
CA VAL A 142 -14.63 10.97 2.19
C VAL A 142 -13.84 10.14 1.17
N GLU A 143 -13.47 10.78 0.06
CA GLU A 143 -12.47 10.23 -0.85
C GLU A 143 -11.14 10.16 -0.10
N LEU A 144 -10.49 9.00 -0.15
CA LEU A 144 -9.11 8.88 0.28
C LEU A 144 -8.26 9.30 -0.93
N ASP A 145 -8.03 10.61 -1.05
CA ASP A 145 -7.40 11.24 -2.22
C ASP A 145 -6.02 10.65 -2.56
N PHE A 146 -5.49 10.97 -3.73
CA PHE A 146 -4.22 10.44 -4.23
C PHE A 146 -3.07 10.72 -3.27
N HIS A 147 -2.32 9.68 -2.96
CA HIS A 147 -1.17 9.79 -2.07
C HIS A 147 -0.13 8.72 -2.36
N ILE A 148 1.08 9.03 -1.91
CA ILE A 148 2.13 8.07 -1.62
C ILE A 148 1.98 7.69 -0.15
N GLU A 149 1.88 6.39 0.12
CA GLU A 149 1.73 5.84 1.46
C GLU A 149 2.90 6.27 2.35
N ASN A 150 2.58 6.86 3.50
CA ASN A 150 3.55 7.37 4.46
C ASN A 150 4.64 8.26 3.83
N ALA A 151 4.29 9.15 2.89
CA ALA A 151 5.25 9.98 2.15
C ALA A 151 6.20 10.79 3.06
N ALA A 152 5.70 11.30 4.19
CA ALA A 152 6.52 12.07 5.12
C ALA A 152 7.64 11.23 5.79
N LEU A 153 7.49 9.90 5.91
CA LEU A 153 8.56 9.01 6.41
C LEU A 153 9.80 8.98 5.51
N LYS A 154 9.73 9.49 4.28
CA LYS A 154 10.90 9.65 3.40
C LYS A 154 11.84 10.75 3.89
N HIS A 155 11.33 11.69 4.70
CA HIS A 155 12.00 12.96 5.03
C HIS A 155 12.14 13.25 6.53
N LEU A 156 11.51 12.45 7.39
CA LEU A 156 11.48 12.74 8.83
C LEU A 156 12.80 12.43 9.54
N GLU A 157 13.38 11.29 9.18
CA GLU A 157 14.61 10.79 9.75
C GLU A 157 15.75 10.86 8.72
N GLN A 158 16.97 10.58 9.17
CA GLN A 158 18.12 10.44 8.26
C GLN A 158 17.99 9.24 7.30
N PHE A 159 16.97 8.42 7.47
CA PHE A 159 16.75 7.17 6.76
C PHE A 159 15.30 7.08 6.27
N ASN A 160 15.12 6.55 5.06
CA ASN A 160 13.80 6.33 4.49
C ASN A 160 13.19 5.03 5.01
N VAL A 161 12.08 5.14 5.74
CA VAL A 161 11.24 4.02 6.24
C VAL A 161 9.82 4.03 5.67
N SER A 162 9.57 4.88 4.66
CA SER A 162 8.36 4.81 3.84
C SER A 162 8.37 3.51 3.02
N PRO A 163 7.21 2.87 2.80
CA PRO A 163 7.16 1.67 2.01
C PRO A 163 7.59 1.95 0.57
N MET A 164 8.40 1.06 -0.01
CA MET A 164 8.68 1.10 -1.44
C MET A 164 7.51 0.59 -2.27
N GLY A 165 6.62 -0.19 -1.66
CA GLY A 165 5.42 -0.71 -2.27
C GLY A 165 4.48 -1.27 -1.22
N LEU A 166 3.24 -1.51 -1.64
CA LEU A 166 2.23 -2.16 -0.83
C LEU A 166 1.49 -3.21 -1.66
N LEU A 167 0.93 -4.19 -0.96
CA LEU A 167 -0.02 -5.14 -1.53
C LEU A 167 -1.40 -4.90 -0.94
N LEU A 168 -2.44 -5.06 -1.75
CA LEU A 168 -3.84 -5.06 -1.35
C LEU A 168 -4.49 -6.37 -1.82
N ALA A 169 -5.18 -7.09 -0.95
CA ALA A 169 -5.93 -8.30 -1.30
C ALA A 169 -7.39 -8.19 -0.86
N GLY A 170 -8.31 -8.55 -1.76
CA GLY A 170 -9.74 -8.62 -1.40
C GLY A 170 -10.04 -9.87 -0.57
N VAL A 171 -10.74 -9.70 0.55
CA VAL A 171 -11.16 -10.80 1.43
C VAL A 171 -12.67 -10.95 1.41
N ARG A 172 -13.41 -9.85 1.56
CA ARG A 172 -14.88 -9.82 1.53
C ARG A 172 -15.35 -8.69 0.61
N ARG A 173 -16.25 -9.04 -0.32
CA ARG A 173 -16.78 -8.10 -1.33
C ARG A 173 -17.97 -7.34 -0.78
N ASP A 174 -17.96 -6.03 -1.00
CA ASP A 174 -19.14 -5.17 -0.84
C ASP A 174 -19.85 -5.01 -2.20
N PRO A 175 -21.18 -5.16 -2.29
CA PRO A 175 -21.92 -4.86 -3.51
C PRO A 175 -21.69 -3.45 -4.05
N HIS A 176 -21.42 -2.48 -3.15
CA HIS A 176 -21.12 -1.08 -3.46
C HIS A 176 -19.64 -0.76 -3.22
N SER A 177 -18.75 -1.70 -3.56
CA SER A 177 -17.30 -1.54 -3.40
C SER A 177 -16.78 -0.30 -4.15
N PRO A 178 -15.94 0.54 -3.51
CA PRO A 178 -15.28 1.66 -4.18
C PRO A 178 -14.18 1.16 -5.11
N MET A 179 -13.89 1.94 -6.16
CA MET A 179 -12.67 1.72 -6.94
C MET A 179 -11.45 2.18 -6.13
N THR A 180 -10.40 1.35 -6.13
CA THR A 180 -9.04 1.80 -5.84
C THR A 180 -8.49 2.45 -7.10
N ARG A 181 -8.10 3.72 -7.01
CA ARG A 181 -7.48 4.43 -8.14
C ARG A 181 -5.97 4.30 -8.04
N ILE A 182 -5.30 4.14 -9.19
CA ILE A 182 -3.84 4.13 -9.27
C ILE A 182 -3.42 5.03 -10.41
N SER A 183 -2.46 5.92 -10.15
CA SER A 183 -1.91 6.85 -11.13
C SER A 183 -0.40 6.73 -11.21
N ASP A 184 0.11 6.43 -12.40
CA ASP A 184 1.55 6.43 -12.69
C ASP A 184 2.03 7.88 -12.85
N SER A 185 2.71 8.41 -11.84
CA SER A 185 3.18 9.80 -11.84
C SER A 185 4.08 10.13 -13.04
N ARG A 186 4.74 9.15 -13.66
CA ARG A 186 5.57 9.38 -14.85
C ARG A 186 4.75 9.91 -16.03
N LEU A 187 3.48 9.49 -16.14
CA LEU A 187 2.57 9.99 -17.17
C LEU A 187 2.18 11.46 -16.90
N ALA A 188 1.95 11.81 -15.64
CA ALA A 188 1.68 13.18 -15.24
C ALA A 188 2.91 14.08 -15.44
N ILE A 189 4.09 13.63 -14.99
CA ILE A 189 5.36 14.36 -15.11
C ILE A 189 5.74 14.60 -16.57
N ALA A 190 5.48 13.64 -17.47
CA ALA A 190 5.73 13.80 -18.90
C ALA A 190 4.84 14.86 -19.58
N GLN A 191 3.71 15.23 -18.96
CA GLN A 191 2.77 16.24 -19.46
C GLN A 191 3.00 17.62 -18.85
N LEU A 192 3.77 17.70 -17.76
CA LEU A 192 4.13 18.97 -17.13
C LEU A 192 5.12 19.76 -17.98
N SER A 193 5.07 21.09 -17.82
CA SER A 193 6.11 21.95 -18.38
C SER A 193 7.45 21.69 -17.68
N ARG A 194 8.57 21.97 -18.36
CA ARG A 194 9.90 21.88 -17.75
C ARG A 194 10.00 22.74 -16.48
N GLU A 195 9.37 23.92 -16.50
CA GLU A 195 9.34 24.85 -15.38
C GLU A 195 8.61 24.25 -14.16
N ASP A 196 7.50 23.54 -14.39
CA ASP A 196 6.76 22.84 -13.32
C ASP A 196 7.55 21.68 -12.74
N VAL A 197 8.21 20.90 -13.59
CA VAL A 197 9.08 19.79 -13.15
C VAL A 197 10.23 20.32 -12.29
N GLU A 198 10.92 21.37 -12.73
CA GLU A 198 11.98 22.03 -11.94
C GLU A 198 11.44 22.59 -10.61
N THR A 199 10.22 23.14 -10.62
CA THR A 199 9.56 23.66 -9.41
C THR A 199 9.22 22.53 -8.43
N LEU A 200 8.59 21.45 -8.88
CA LEU A 200 8.24 20.29 -8.06
C LEU A 200 9.46 19.55 -7.53
N ALA A 201 10.58 19.59 -8.27
CA ALA A 201 11.86 19.02 -7.88
C ALA A 201 12.70 19.92 -6.96
N SER A 202 12.22 21.12 -6.66
CA SER A 202 12.85 22.05 -5.72
C SER A 202 12.27 21.88 -4.31
N PRO A 203 13.05 22.13 -3.24
CA PRO A 203 12.59 22.03 -1.86
C PRO A 203 11.69 23.22 -1.50
N LEU A 204 10.46 23.19 -2.01
CA LEU A 204 9.47 24.28 -1.90
C LEU A 204 8.19 23.83 -1.19
N TYR A 205 8.15 22.61 -0.64
CA TYR A 205 6.93 22.03 -0.08
C TYR A 205 7.17 21.44 1.30
N SER A 206 6.25 21.61 2.24
CA SER A 206 6.24 20.82 3.49
C SER A 206 5.08 19.84 3.47
N ILE A 207 5.29 18.66 4.07
CA ILE A 207 4.27 17.62 4.21
C ILE A 207 3.90 17.53 5.69
N LYS A 208 2.63 17.70 6.00
CA LYS A 208 2.14 17.55 7.37
C LYS A 208 2.29 16.11 7.85
N LEU A 209 2.61 15.98 9.13
CA LEU A 209 2.64 14.70 9.79
C LEU A 209 1.23 14.34 10.26
N PRO A 210 0.77 13.11 10.00
CA PRO A 210 -0.42 12.57 10.63
C PRO A 210 -0.39 12.82 12.13
N TYR A 211 -1.53 13.20 12.73
CA TYR A 211 -1.62 13.51 14.15
C TYR A 211 -1.02 12.42 15.05
N ARG A 212 -1.21 11.15 14.66
CA ARG A 212 -0.67 9.97 15.37
C ARG A 212 0.85 9.92 15.43
N TRP A 213 1.56 10.60 14.53
CA TRP A 213 3.03 10.66 14.51
C TRP A 213 3.56 11.81 15.36
N ARG A 214 2.78 12.89 15.52
CA ARG A 214 3.24 14.09 16.23
C ARG A 214 3.60 13.80 17.68
N GLN A 215 2.89 12.86 18.30
CA GLN A 215 3.16 12.41 19.68
C GLN A 215 4.39 11.51 19.79
N SER A 216 4.79 10.84 18.70
CA SER A 216 5.94 9.92 18.68
C SER A 216 7.22 10.56 18.15
N THR A 217 7.14 11.65 17.36
CA THR A 217 8.34 12.37 16.95
C THR A 217 9.00 13.06 18.15
N GLN A 218 10.28 12.78 18.40
CA GLN A 218 11.05 13.31 19.53
C GLN A 218 11.07 14.86 19.62
N ALA A 219 10.74 15.56 18.53
CA ALA A 219 10.79 17.01 18.42
C ALA A 219 9.41 17.69 18.30
N GLY A 220 8.30 16.97 18.43
CA GLY A 220 6.95 17.56 18.30
C GLY A 220 6.70 18.23 16.94
N ARG A 221 7.36 17.75 15.87
CA ARG A 221 7.24 18.34 14.54
C ARG A 221 5.83 18.10 14.01
N GLU A 222 5.24 19.12 13.42
CA GLU A 222 3.92 19.00 12.79
C GLU A 222 4.01 18.73 11.28
N GLU A 223 5.16 19.00 10.68
CA GLU A 223 5.44 18.84 9.25
C GLU A 223 6.94 18.58 9.01
N THR A 224 7.27 18.15 7.79
CA THR A 224 8.65 18.03 7.33
C THR A 224 9.31 19.40 7.16
N ALA A 225 10.64 19.44 7.04
CA ALA A 225 11.29 20.59 6.40
C ALA A 225 10.79 20.75 4.95
N LEU A 226 11.18 21.85 4.29
CA LEU A 226 10.90 22.01 2.86
C LEU A 226 11.62 20.92 2.06
N VAL A 227 10.85 20.16 1.29
CA VAL A 227 11.26 19.00 0.50
C VAL A 227 10.74 19.13 -0.93
N PRO A 228 11.39 18.49 -1.91
CA PRO A 228 10.83 18.33 -3.24
C PRO A 228 9.71 17.28 -3.22
N LEU A 229 8.72 17.43 -4.09
CA LEU A 229 7.65 16.43 -4.26
C LEU A 229 8.00 15.37 -5.29
N ILE A 230 8.91 15.66 -6.23
CA ILE A 230 9.46 14.69 -7.18
C ILE A 230 10.98 14.75 -7.13
N SER A 231 11.65 13.61 -7.18
CA SER A 231 13.12 13.59 -7.28
C SER A 231 13.60 14.21 -8.60
N GLN A 232 14.86 14.67 -8.65
CA GLN A 232 15.46 15.23 -9.87
C GLN A 232 15.45 14.27 -11.07
N ASN A 233 15.49 12.96 -10.83
CA ASN A 233 15.32 11.97 -11.88
C ASN A 233 13.84 11.83 -12.26
N HIS A 234 13.39 12.59 -13.26
CA HIS A 234 11.99 12.56 -13.71
C HIS A 234 11.61 11.31 -14.52
N VAL A 235 12.58 10.49 -14.96
CA VAL A 235 12.32 9.22 -15.65
C VAL A 235 11.96 8.11 -14.66
N LEU A 236 12.58 8.13 -13.47
CA LEU A 236 12.29 7.25 -12.34
C LEU A 236 12.12 8.10 -11.08
N PRO A 237 11.01 8.86 -11.00
CA PRO A 237 10.81 9.79 -9.91
C PRO A 237 10.62 9.03 -8.60
N ASP A 238 11.23 9.51 -7.53
CA ASP A 238 10.76 9.25 -6.18
C ASP A 238 9.79 10.37 -5.80
N VAL A 239 8.53 10.03 -5.58
CA VAL A 239 7.42 10.98 -5.36
C VAL A 239 7.08 11.05 -3.87
N SER A 240 6.88 12.26 -3.36
CA SER A 240 6.53 12.54 -1.96
C SER A 240 5.28 13.41 -1.89
N ALA A 241 4.15 12.91 -2.36
CA ALA A 241 2.89 13.67 -2.43
C ALA A 241 1.75 12.98 -1.68
N VAL A 242 0.96 13.76 -0.95
CA VAL A 242 -0.25 13.36 -0.23
C VAL A 242 -1.30 14.45 -0.44
N PHE A 243 -2.26 14.23 -1.34
CA PHE A 243 -3.21 15.27 -1.78
C PHE A 243 -4.43 15.45 -0.87
N TYR A 244 -4.42 14.89 0.36
CA TYR A 244 -5.49 15.20 1.30
C TYR A 244 -5.51 16.69 1.63
N PRO A 245 -6.69 17.29 1.86
CA PRO A 245 -6.81 18.71 2.13
C PRO A 245 -5.86 19.21 3.22
N GLY A 246 -4.97 20.11 2.85
CA GLY A 246 -4.02 20.77 3.75
C GLY A 246 -2.84 19.90 4.21
N MET A 247 -2.57 18.75 3.58
CA MET A 247 -1.41 17.90 3.90
C MET A 247 -0.12 18.35 3.23
N ILE A 248 -0.19 19.07 2.12
CA ILE A 248 0.96 19.72 1.47
C ILE A 248 0.78 21.23 1.60
N ALA A 249 1.84 21.94 1.94
CA ALA A 249 1.91 23.39 1.85
C ALA A 249 3.04 23.79 0.89
N ALA A 250 2.73 24.63 -0.10
CA ALA A 250 3.74 25.20 -0.98
C ALA A 250 4.24 26.55 -0.44
N SER A 251 5.55 26.80 -0.57
CA SER A 251 6.18 28.02 -0.04
C SER A 251 6.04 29.25 -0.97
N THR A 252 5.60 29.06 -2.21
CA THR A 252 5.45 30.13 -3.21
C THR A 252 4.21 29.92 -4.09
N PRO A 253 3.64 30.99 -4.67
CA PRO A 253 2.51 30.86 -5.61
C PRO A 253 2.83 30.01 -6.85
N ARG A 254 4.08 30.04 -7.32
CA ARG A 254 4.54 29.19 -8.44
C ARG A 254 4.56 27.71 -8.04
N ALA A 255 5.02 27.41 -6.82
CA ALA A 255 5.02 26.06 -6.29
C ALA A 255 3.60 25.51 -6.10
N GLU A 256 2.67 26.34 -5.61
CA GLU A 256 1.25 25.99 -5.49
C GLU A 256 0.64 25.68 -6.87
N ALA A 257 0.87 26.54 -7.86
CA ALA A 257 0.35 26.34 -9.20
C ALA A 257 0.92 25.07 -9.88
N ALA A 258 2.19 24.74 -9.65
CA ALA A 258 2.80 23.50 -10.14
C ALA A 258 2.22 22.26 -9.42
N LEU A 259 1.94 22.37 -8.12
CA LEU A 259 1.28 21.32 -7.33
C LEU A 259 -0.13 21.04 -7.86
N GLU A 260 -0.94 22.07 -8.08
CA GLU A 260 -2.30 21.93 -8.62
C GLU A 260 -2.31 21.29 -10.02
N ARG A 261 -1.39 21.71 -10.91
CA ARG A 261 -1.23 21.09 -12.23
C ARG A 261 -0.85 19.62 -12.14
N PHE A 262 0.13 19.30 -11.29
CA PHE A 262 0.54 17.92 -11.07
C PHE A 262 -0.62 17.07 -10.54
N TYR A 263 -1.36 17.58 -9.55
CA TYR A 263 -2.55 16.91 -9.01
C TYR A 263 -3.63 16.66 -10.07
N GLY A 264 -3.92 17.66 -10.91
CA GLY A 264 -4.87 17.52 -12.02
C GLY A 264 -4.48 16.37 -12.97
N LEU A 265 -3.21 16.34 -13.37
CA LEU A 265 -2.68 15.29 -14.24
C LEU A 265 -2.62 13.92 -13.57
N VAL A 266 -2.35 13.85 -12.26
CA VAL A 266 -2.43 12.58 -11.50
C VAL A 266 -3.85 12.01 -11.58
N LYS A 267 -4.88 12.84 -11.39
CA LYS A 267 -6.27 12.39 -11.51
C LYS A 267 -6.65 11.96 -12.92
N GLU A 268 -6.24 12.73 -13.92
CA GLU A 268 -6.53 12.44 -15.34
C GLU A 268 -5.93 11.11 -15.79
N ASN A 269 -4.71 10.79 -15.36
CA ASN A 269 -4.01 9.56 -15.76
C ASN A 269 -4.35 8.34 -14.90
N ALA A 270 -5.30 8.45 -13.96
CA ALA A 270 -5.61 7.39 -13.03
C ALA A 270 -6.50 6.30 -13.65
N ILE A 271 -6.19 5.04 -13.33
CA ILE A 271 -7.05 3.89 -13.61
C ILE A 271 -7.84 3.50 -12.37
N GLY A 272 -8.97 2.79 -12.54
CA GLY A 272 -9.75 2.24 -11.43
C GLY A 272 -9.68 0.71 -11.38
N ILE A 273 -9.57 0.16 -10.17
CA ILE A 273 -9.56 -1.28 -9.89
C ILE A 273 -10.57 -1.57 -8.78
N ASP A 274 -11.57 -2.41 -9.07
CA ASP A 274 -12.40 -3.05 -8.04
C ASP A 274 -11.64 -4.26 -7.50
N ILE A 275 -11.20 -4.20 -6.25
CA ILE A 275 -10.42 -5.27 -5.60
C ILE A 275 -11.40 -6.28 -4.99
N CYS A 276 -11.58 -7.41 -5.67
CA CYS A 276 -12.47 -8.49 -5.24
C CYS A 276 -11.70 -9.63 -4.56
N PRO A 277 -12.38 -10.53 -3.82
CA PRO A 277 -11.80 -11.82 -3.45
C PRO A 277 -11.22 -12.54 -4.67
N GLY A 278 -9.99 -13.03 -4.55
CA GLY A 278 -9.22 -13.62 -5.66
C GLY A 278 -8.38 -12.60 -6.44
N ASP A 279 -8.40 -11.32 -6.03
CA ASP A 279 -7.51 -10.28 -6.55
C ASP A 279 -6.45 -9.89 -5.53
N LEU A 280 -5.21 -9.73 -6.01
CA LEU A 280 -4.10 -9.16 -5.25
C LEU A 280 -3.41 -8.10 -6.10
N VAL A 281 -3.30 -6.89 -5.57
CA VAL A 281 -2.78 -5.71 -6.28
C VAL A 281 -1.51 -5.23 -5.58
N TYR A 282 -0.41 -5.22 -6.32
CA TYR A 282 0.83 -4.55 -5.92
C TYR A 282 0.85 -3.13 -6.46
N ILE A 283 1.27 -2.17 -5.64
CA ILE A 283 1.44 -0.75 -6.01
C ILE A 283 2.88 -0.35 -5.67
N ASP A 284 3.59 0.20 -6.65
CA ASP A 284 4.95 0.73 -6.44
C ASP A 284 4.88 2.13 -5.84
N ASN A 285 4.92 2.18 -4.51
CA ASN A 285 4.74 3.39 -3.70
C ASN A 285 5.89 4.41 -3.84
N ARG A 286 6.91 4.13 -4.67
CA ARG A 286 7.92 5.14 -5.00
C ARG A 286 7.35 6.20 -5.94
N PHE A 287 6.44 5.81 -6.84
CA PHE A 287 5.98 6.72 -7.91
C PHE A 287 4.52 6.51 -8.36
N ALA A 288 3.88 5.39 -8.01
CA ALA A 288 2.46 5.20 -8.26
C ALA A 288 1.66 5.75 -7.09
N LEU A 289 0.90 6.83 -7.33
CA LEU A 289 -0.04 7.33 -6.33
C LEU A 289 -1.30 6.48 -6.35
N HIS A 290 -1.89 6.26 -5.20
CA HIS A 290 -3.17 5.57 -5.08
C HIS A 290 -4.19 6.40 -4.33
N SER A 291 -5.45 6.19 -4.67
CA SER A 291 -6.60 6.78 -3.98
C SER A 291 -7.69 5.72 -3.84
N ARG A 292 -8.75 6.07 -3.12
CA ARG A 292 -9.96 5.26 -3.08
C ARG A 292 -11.18 6.15 -3.13
N ASP A 293 -12.07 5.84 -4.06
CA ASP A 293 -13.35 6.54 -4.21
C ASP A 293 -14.14 6.54 -2.89
N LYS A 294 -14.93 7.59 -2.69
CA LYS A 294 -15.96 7.64 -1.65
C LYS A 294 -16.99 6.53 -1.89
N PHE A 295 -17.50 5.93 -0.82
CA PHE A 295 -18.57 4.93 -0.92
C PHE A 295 -19.39 4.82 0.37
N THR A 296 -20.52 4.14 0.27
CA THR A 296 -21.37 3.80 1.41
C THR A 296 -21.20 2.30 1.69
N PRO A 297 -20.59 1.91 2.81
CA PRO A 297 -20.37 0.50 3.13
C PRO A 297 -21.70 -0.21 3.40
N SER A 298 -21.81 -1.43 2.90
CA SER A 298 -22.89 -2.35 3.21
C SER A 298 -22.54 -3.14 4.49
N PHE A 299 -23.54 -3.55 5.25
CA PHE A 299 -23.38 -4.32 6.50
C PHE A 299 -24.23 -5.60 6.41
N ASP A 300 -23.76 -6.68 7.04
CA ASP A 300 -24.56 -7.91 7.18
C ASP A 300 -25.59 -7.81 8.33
N GLU A 301 -26.36 -8.87 8.53
CA GLU A 301 -27.41 -8.96 9.56
C GLU A 301 -26.89 -8.80 11.00
N ARG A 302 -25.57 -8.94 11.22
CA ARG A 302 -24.91 -8.73 12.51
C ARG A 302 -24.24 -7.35 12.59
N ASP A 303 -24.63 -6.42 11.72
CA ASP A 303 -24.04 -5.07 11.57
C ASP A 303 -22.52 -5.10 11.33
N THR A 304 -22.01 -6.14 10.66
CA THR A 304 -20.60 -6.24 10.31
C THR A 304 -20.36 -5.78 8.87
N PRO A 305 -19.37 -4.91 8.59
CA PRO A 305 -19.12 -4.42 7.23
C PRO A 305 -18.86 -5.53 6.22
N LEU A 306 -19.40 -5.42 5.00
CA LEU A 306 -19.16 -6.38 3.93
C LEU A 306 -17.84 -6.16 3.21
N ARG A 307 -17.30 -4.93 3.18
CA ARG A 307 -16.00 -4.64 2.58
C ARG A 307 -14.85 -5.05 3.51
N TRP A 308 -14.01 -5.96 3.05
CA TRP A 308 -12.75 -6.30 3.73
C TRP A 308 -11.63 -6.44 2.70
N VAL A 309 -10.65 -5.54 2.79
CA VAL A 309 -9.37 -5.60 2.06
C VAL A 309 -8.24 -5.75 3.07
N GLN A 310 -7.22 -6.54 2.77
CA GLN A 310 -6.00 -6.65 3.57
C GLN A 310 -4.83 -5.96 2.90
N ARG A 311 -3.90 -5.43 3.70
CA ARG A 311 -2.72 -4.70 3.23
C ARG A 311 -1.45 -5.18 3.92
N VAL A 312 -0.34 -5.21 3.17
CA VAL A 312 1.02 -5.29 3.76
C VAL A 312 1.94 -4.28 3.09
N PHE A 313 2.85 -3.71 3.87
CA PHE A 313 3.90 -2.82 3.36
C PHE A 313 5.16 -3.60 3.01
N ILE A 314 5.91 -3.09 2.05
CA ILE A 314 7.14 -3.70 1.55
C ILE A 314 8.26 -2.67 1.59
N SER A 315 9.39 -3.05 2.18
CA SER A 315 10.64 -2.30 2.12
C SER A 315 11.67 -3.01 1.24
N ALA A 316 12.69 -2.29 0.76
CA ALA A 316 13.83 -2.91 0.06
C ALA A 316 14.57 -3.90 0.98
N SER A 317 14.74 -3.46 2.23
CA SER A 317 15.37 -4.19 3.31
C SER A 317 14.93 -3.56 4.63
N LEU A 318 14.97 -4.32 5.72
CA LEU A 318 14.72 -3.79 7.06
C LEU A 318 15.95 -3.09 7.67
N TRP A 319 16.97 -2.72 6.88
CA TRP A 319 18.18 -2.08 7.41
C TRP A 319 17.86 -0.77 8.13
N ASN A 320 17.13 0.13 7.46
CA ASN A 320 16.75 1.42 8.01
C ASN A 320 15.80 1.30 9.22
N HIS A 321 15.01 0.23 9.28
CA HIS A 321 14.03 -0.02 10.36
C HIS A 321 14.70 -0.33 11.70
N ARG A 322 16.01 -0.63 11.73
CA ARG A 322 16.79 -0.79 12.97
C ARG A 322 16.88 0.48 13.82
N ASN A 323 16.57 1.63 13.23
CA ASN A 323 16.53 2.91 13.92
C ASN A 323 15.13 3.25 14.46
N LEU A 324 14.14 2.38 14.24
CA LEU A 324 12.80 2.50 14.79
C LEU A 324 12.68 1.65 16.06
N ASN A 325 11.66 1.91 16.86
CA ASN A 325 11.30 1.02 17.94
C ASN A 325 10.61 -0.23 17.39
N GLN A 326 11.20 -1.40 17.66
CA GLN A 326 10.63 -2.69 17.27
C GLN A 326 9.59 -3.10 18.31
N VAL A 327 8.31 -3.04 17.94
CA VAL A 327 7.18 -3.41 18.80
C VAL A 327 6.99 -4.93 18.84
N GLU A 328 7.10 -5.55 17.67
CA GLU A 328 7.13 -7.00 17.43
C GLU A 328 8.15 -7.28 16.32
N GLU A 329 8.37 -8.55 15.94
CA GLU A 329 9.43 -8.93 14.99
C GLU A 329 9.46 -8.08 13.70
N ARG A 330 8.32 -7.82 13.05
CA ARG A 330 8.21 -6.97 11.85
C ARG A 330 7.23 -5.81 11.98
N ILE A 331 6.95 -5.39 13.21
CA ILE A 331 6.05 -4.27 13.49
C ILE A 331 6.85 -3.18 14.20
N PHE A 332 6.88 -2.00 13.59
CA PHE A 332 7.73 -0.89 14.05
C PHE A 332 6.90 0.33 14.46
N SER A 333 7.43 1.14 15.37
CA SER A 333 6.92 2.47 15.68
C SER A 333 8.04 3.50 15.53
N ILE A 334 7.67 4.73 15.16
CA ILE A 334 8.58 5.89 15.13
C ILE A 334 9.01 6.23 16.55
#